data_AF-A0A951G1Z9-F1
#
_entry.id   AF-A0A951G1Z9-F1
#
_cell.length_a   1.000
_cell.length_b   1.000
_cell.length_c   1.000
_cell.angle_alpha   90.00
_cell.angle_beta   90.00
_cell.angle_gamma   90.00
#
_symmetry.space_group_name_H-M   'P 1'
#
loop_
_entity.id
_entity.type
_entity.pdbx_description
1 polymer ?
#
loop_
_entity_poly.entity_id
_entity_poly.type
_entity_poly.pdbx_seq_one_letter_code
_entity_poly.pdbx_strand_id
1 'polypeptide(L)'
;MRPLTGTAKMQMRFDLMRQTKPGGPFRLVRGRLLGSWISPAESTLGQRPGDVWIVNHPVVDLGAPATYRFRVSFRWIGAHGQPLGNAEQSSPNCWQPELRADLLVRSLTVTALPSGQDAYDAVIGNRGQSGAGPVEVDLAGAGPQQAATVPSVAARSTARHRFVAPACTPGAVLTVTVDRSRTVDEYNFANNSLTITCPASGGSQGSRPLHSITQ
;
A
#
# COMPACT_ATOMS: atom_id res chain seq x y z
N MET A 1 11.83 9.23 31.83
CA MET A 1 11.17 8.91 33.11
C MET A 1 12.21 8.91 34.22
N ARG A 2 11.86 9.30 35.46
CA ARG A 2 12.83 9.41 36.57
C ARG A 2 12.80 8.15 37.45
N PRO A 3 13.94 7.74 38.05
CA PRO A 3 13.99 6.72 39.09
C PRO A 3 13.04 7.02 40.26
N LEU A 4 12.51 5.97 40.89
CA LEU A 4 11.83 6.05 42.18
C LEU A 4 12.80 5.67 43.30
N THR A 5 12.66 6.29 44.46
CA THR A 5 13.46 5.95 45.66
C THR A 5 13.33 4.46 45.98
N GLY A 6 14.44 3.79 46.23
CA GLY A 6 14.48 2.36 46.52
C GLY A 6 14.42 1.44 45.30
N THR A 7 14.46 1.99 44.07
CA THR A 7 14.55 1.17 42.84
C THR A 7 15.81 0.31 42.87
N ALA A 8 15.64 -1.00 42.74
CA ALA A 8 16.73 -1.95 42.49
C ALA A 8 16.84 -2.30 41.00
N LYS A 9 15.71 -2.28 40.28
CA LYS A 9 15.62 -2.65 38.87
C LYS A 9 14.56 -1.83 38.15
N MET A 10 14.90 -1.31 36.98
CA MET A 10 13.94 -0.67 36.08
C MET A 10 13.68 -1.56 34.86
N GLN A 11 12.45 -1.53 34.36
CA GLN A 11 12.05 -2.24 33.15
C GLN A 11 11.18 -1.38 32.25
N MET A 12 11.32 -1.61 30.94
CA MET A 12 10.50 -0.98 29.90
C MET A 12 9.80 -2.03 29.06
N ARG A 13 8.62 -1.71 28.55
CA ARG A 13 7.88 -2.52 27.59
C ARG A 13 7.41 -1.63 26.45
N PHE A 14 7.65 -2.06 25.22
CA PHE A 14 7.22 -1.37 24.01
C PHE A 14 6.02 -2.09 23.40
N ASP A 15 4.86 -1.45 23.41
CA ASP A 15 3.70 -1.86 22.64
C ASP A 15 3.63 -1.00 21.38
N LEU A 16 3.64 -1.60 20.19
CA LEU A 16 3.34 -0.90 18.95
C LEU A 16 1.84 -0.97 18.70
N MET A 17 1.21 0.18 18.47
CA MET A 17 -0.22 0.31 18.23
C MET A 17 -0.45 0.75 16.78
N ARG A 18 -1.42 0.14 16.09
CA ARG A 18 -1.80 0.42 14.69
C ARG A 18 -3.26 0.84 14.55
N GLN A 19 -3.51 1.84 13.73
CA GLN A 19 -4.82 2.28 13.29
C GLN A 19 -4.86 2.27 11.75
N THR A 20 -5.74 1.46 11.16
CA THR A 20 -5.85 1.31 9.69
C THR A 20 -6.90 2.22 9.05
N LYS A 21 -7.76 2.84 9.88
CA LYS A 21 -8.78 3.81 9.43
C LYS A 21 -8.66 5.07 10.29
N PRO A 22 -8.57 6.28 9.70
CA PRO A 22 -8.60 7.52 10.46
C PRO A 22 -9.79 7.56 11.43
N GLY A 23 -9.53 7.95 12.68
CA GLY A 23 -10.55 7.97 13.74
C GLY A 23 -10.94 6.60 14.33
N GLY A 24 -10.45 5.49 13.77
CA GLY A 24 -10.69 4.14 14.30
C GLY A 24 -9.89 3.82 15.58
N PRO A 25 -10.15 2.70 16.25
CA PRO A 25 -9.37 2.31 17.43
C PRO A 25 -7.96 1.86 17.04
N PHE A 26 -6.99 2.21 17.89
CA PHE A 26 -5.65 1.62 17.84
C PHE A 26 -5.69 0.17 18.32
N ARG A 27 -5.05 -0.72 17.59
CA ARG A 27 -4.92 -2.15 17.91
C ARG A 27 -3.45 -2.51 18.11
N LEU A 28 -3.18 -3.42 19.04
CA LEU A 28 -1.82 -3.90 19.30
C LEU A 28 -1.27 -4.64 18.07
N VAL A 29 -0.06 -4.29 17.66
CA VAL A 29 0.75 -5.01 16.68
C VAL A 29 1.58 -6.03 17.44
N ARG A 30 1.53 -7.29 16.97
CA ARG A 30 2.39 -8.34 17.50
C ARG A 30 3.65 -8.43 16.64
N GLY A 31 4.78 -8.64 17.30
CA GLY A 31 6.07 -8.77 16.65
C GLY A 31 7.11 -9.23 17.66
N ARG A 32 8.30 -9.54 17.16
CA ARG A 32 9.43 -9.93 18.01
C ARG A 32 9.74 -8.79 18.98
N LEU A 33 9.85 -9.13 20.27
CA LEU A 33 10.18 -8.23 21.40
C LEU A 33 9.14 -7.13 21.74
N LEU A 34 8.08 -6.96 20.95
CA LEU A 34 6.95 -6.12 21.33
C LEU A 34 6.13 -6.78 22.45
N GLY A 35 5.64 -5.97 23.40
CA GLY A 35 4.87 -6.44 24.54
C GLY A 35 5.66 -7.12 25.65
N SER A 36 6.98 -7.25 25.50
CA SER A 36 7.87 -7.85 26.49
C SER A 36 8.54 -6.80 27.38
N TRP A 37 8.70 -7.11 28.66
CA TRP A 37 9.51 -6.31 29.58
C TRP A 37 11.00 -6.56 29.31
N ILE A 38 11.74 -5.50 29.01
CA ILE A 38 13.20 -5.49 28.89
C ILE A 38 13.82 -4.78 30.09
N SER A 39 15.07 -5.12 30.37
CA SER A 39 15.91 -4.50 31.41
C SER A 39 17.18 -3.92 30.78
N PRO A 40 17.78 -2.89 31.38
CA PRO A 40 19.11 -2.47 30.99
C PRO A 40 20.10 -3.62 31.22
N ALA A 41 21.12 -3.71 30.36
CA ALA A 41 22.21 -4.68 30.55
C ALA A 41 23.00 -4.37 31.82
N GLU A 42 23.19 -3.09 32.12
CA GLU A 42 23.73 -2.61 33.39
C GLU A 42 22.64 -2.64 34.47
N SER A 43 22.80 -3.52 35.47
CA SER A 43 21.80 -3.74 36.53
C SER A 43 21.62 -2.57 37.50
N THR A 44 22.59 -1.67 37.58
CA THR A 44 22.57 -0.46 38.42
C THR A 44 21.85 0.71 37.77
N LEU A 45 21.51 0.60 36.48
CA LEU A 45 20.92 1.69 35.73
C LEU A 45 19.44 1.90 36.12
N GLY A 46 19.11 3.14 36.48
CA GLY A 46 17.79 3.55 36.93
C GLY A 46 17.66 3.57 38.45
N GLN A 47 18.77 3.48 39.18
CA GLN A 47 18.84 3.59 40.63
C GLN A 47 19.20 5.02 41.09
N ARG A 48 19.86 5.81 40.25
CA ARG A 48 20.39 7.15 40.62
C ARG A 48 19.78 8.27 39.78
N PRO A 49 19.56 9.46 40.38
CA PRO A 49 19.25 10.65 39.60
C PRO A 49 20.36 10.91 38.56
N GLY A 50 19.96 11.11 37.29
CA GLY A 50 20.90 11.31 36.19
C GLY A 50 21.19 10.07 35.35
N ASP A 51 20.78 8.87 35.79
CA ASP A 51 20.86 7.67 34.97
C ASP A 51 20.02 7.84 33.70
N VAL A 52 20.65 7.61 32.53
CA VAL A 52 19.98 7.68 31.23
C VAL A 52 20.02 6.30 30.58
N TRP A 53 18.84 5.73 30.34
CA TRP A 53 18.69 4.55 29.51
C TRP A 53 18.16 4.93 28.14
N ILE A 54 18.96 4.72 27.09
CA ILE A 54 18.50 4.86 25.71
C ILE A 54 18.31 3.46 25.12
N VAL A 55 17.13 3.21 24.57
CA VAL A 55 16.82 1.95 23.87
C VAL A 55 16.41 2.28 22.45
N ASN A 56 17.11 1.66 21.50
CA ASN A 56 16.72 1.63 20.11
C ASN A 56 15.94 0.35 19.84
N HIS A 57 14.70 0.48 19.40
CA HIS A 57 13.82 -0.65 19.12
C HIS A 57 13.23 -0.54 17.71
N PRO A 58 14.00 -0.88 16.66
CA PRO A 58 13.53 -0.79 15.29
C PRO A 58 12.42 -1.80 15.05
N VAL A 59 11.34 -1.35 14.40
CA VAL A 59 10.28 -2.21 13.88
C VAL A 59 10.18 -1.93 12.38
N VAL A 60 10.32 -2.99 11.59
CA VAL A 60 10.35 -2.93 10.12
C VAL A 60 9.17 -3.72 9.54
N ASP A 61 8.98 -3.62 8.22
CA ASP A 61 7.96 -4.35 7.46
C ASP A 61 6.53 -4.14 7.98
N LEU A 62 6.26 -2.92 8.46
CA LEU A 62 4.94 -2.52 8.90
C LEU A 62 4.00 -2.37 7.71
N GLY A 63 2.82 -2.97 7.80
CA GLY A 63 1.80 -2.87 6.75
C GLY A 63 1.34 -1.43 6.55
N ALA A 64 1.24 -1.02 5.30
CA ALA A 64 0.71 0.27 4.88
C ALA A 64 -0.62 0.08 4.09
N PRO A 65 -1.49 1.09 4.03
CA PRO A 65 -1.41 2.38 4.74
C PRO A 65 -1.92 2.26 6.19
N ALA A 66 -1.25 2.89 7.15
CA ALA A 66 -1.67 2.89 8.55
C ALA A 66 -1.01 3.99 9.40
N THR A 67 -1.67 4.38 10.48
CA THR A 67 -1.09 5.20 11.55
C THR A 67 -0.55 4.30 12.66
N TYR A 68 0.69 4.57 13.09
CA TYR A 68 1.36 3.87 14.16
C TYR A 68 1.68 4.78 15.33
N ARG A 69 1.75 4.23 16.54
CA ARG A 69 2.36 4.89 17.70
C ARG A 69 2.90 3.86 18.67
N PHE A 70 3.95 4.20 19.39
CA PHE A 70 4.39 3.41 20.52
C PHE A 70 3.63 3.81 21.77
N ARG A 71 3.35 2.81 22.60
CA ARG A 71 3.01 2.96 24.01
C ARG A 71 4.11 2.28 24.82
N VAL A 72 4.84 3.06 25.59
CA VAL A 72 5.97 2.60 26.39
C VAL A 72 5.53 2.56 27.85
N SER A 73 5.47 1.36 28.41
CA SER A 73 5.23 1.18 29.84
C SER A 73 6.56 1.05 30.58
N PHE A 74 6.68 1.72 31.71
CA PHE A 74 7.82 1.67 32.62
C PHE A 74 7.38 1.02 33.93
N ARG A 75 8.25 0.25 34.56
CA ARG A 75 8.06 -0.18 35.95
C ARG A 75 9.36 -0.14 36.74
N TRP A 76 9.25 0.25 37.99
CA TRP A 76 10.33 0.25 38.97
C TRP A 76 10.08 -0.85 39.98
N ILE A 77 11.13 -1.62 40.24
CA ILE A 77 11.09 -2.80 41.10
C ILE A 77 12.16 -2.60 42.17
N GLY A 78 11.76 -2.71 43.42
CA GLY A 78 12.63 -2.60 44.60
C GLY A 78 13.24 -3.94 44.99
N ALA A 79 13.77 -3.99 46.22
CA ALA A 79 14.31 -5.21 46.79
C ALA A 79 13.26 -6.34 46.78
N HIS A 80 13.73 -7.58 46.65
CA HIS A 80 12.89 -8.79 46.63
C HIS A 80 11.78 -8.80 45.55
N GLY A 81 11.91 -8.01 44.49
CA GLY A 81 10.94 -7.97 43.39
C GLY A 81 9.69 -7.11 43.67
N GLN A 82 9.69 -6.31 44.72
CA GLN A 82 8.54 -5.47 45.09
C GLN A 82 8.28 -4.38 44.03
N PRO A 83 7.08 -4.27 43.46
CA PRO A 83 6.76 -3.18 42.53
C PRO A 83 6.67 -1.85 43.29
N LEU A 84 7.47 -0.86 42.88
CA LEU A 84 7.47 0.47 43.47
C LEU A 84 6.58 1.46 42.72
N GLY A 85 6.39 1.21 41.43
CA GLY A 85 5.54 2.05 40.60
C GLY A 85 5.59 1.64 39.14
N ASN A 86 4.69 2.27 38.38
CA ASN A 86 4.66 2.18 36.93
C ASN A 86 4.37 3.55 36.34
N ALA A 87 4.67 3.69 35.06
CA ALA A 87 4.24 4.85 34.30
C ALA A 87 4.12 4.49 32.83
N GLU A 88 3.44 5.33 32.07
CA GLU A 88 3.25 5.12 30.65
C GLU A 88 3.48 6.41 29.88
N GLN A 89 4.09 6.28 28.71
CA GLN A 89 4.16 7.36 27.73
C GLN A 89 3.78 6.83 26.35
N SER A 90 3.10 7.66 25.56
CA SER A 90 2.85 7.35 24.16
C SER A 90 3.67 8.28 23.28
N SER A 91 4.17 7.74 22.16
CA SER A 91 4.75 8.58 21.12
C SER A 91 3.66 9.38 20.40
N PRO A 92 4.04 10.44 19.67
CA PRO A 92 3.17 10.99 18.62
C PRO A 92 2.77 9.91 17.60
N ASN A 93 1.72 10.21 16.86
CA ASN A 93 1.27 9.38 15.75
C ASN A 93 2.25 9.53 14.57
N CYS A 94 2.59 8.40 13.94
CA CYS A 94 3.37 8.33 12.72
C CYS A 94 2.48 7.74 11.61
N TRP A 95 2.21 8.51 10.58
CA TRP A 95 1.48 8.02 9.41
C TRP A 95 2.42 7.34 8.44
N GLN A 96 2.13 6.08 8.10
CA GLN A 96 2.84 5.32 7.07
C GLN A 96 1.95 5.18 5.83
N PRO A 97 2.28 5.87 4.72
CA PRO A 97 1.51 5.80 3.49
C PRO A 97 1.72 4.47 2.76
N GLU A 98 0.75 4.06 1.96
CA GLU A 98 0.95 3.04 0.92
C GLU A 98 1.64 3.70 -0.27
N LEU A 99 2.86 3.25 -0.56
CA LEU A 99 3.73 3.86 -1.58
C LEU A 99 3.79 3.07 -2.87
N ARG A 100 3.38 1.80 -2.87
CA ARG A 100 3.46 0.93 -4.06
C ARG A 100 2.65 1.48 -5.23
N ALA A 101 3.01 1.01 -6.43
CA ALA A 101 2.20 1.24 -7.61
C ALA A 101 0.84 0.54 -7.47
N ASP A 102 -0.15 1.02 -8.22
CA ASP A 102 -1.47 0.38 -8.32
C ASP A 102 -1.90 0.49 -9.78
N LEU A 103 -1.39 -0.41 -10.62
CA LEU A 103 -1.66 -0.43 -12.06
C LEU A 103 -3.07 -0.91 -12.30
N LEU A 104 -3.67 -0.37 -13.35
CA LEU A 104 -5.00 -0.77 -13.76
C LEU A 104 -5.19 -0.56 -15.25
N VAL A 105 -6.09 -1.32 -15.84
CA VAL A 105 -6.60 -1.00 -17.17
C VAL A 105 -7.80 -0.08 -16.99
N ARG A 106 -7.64 1.21 -17.34
CA ARG A 106 -8.72 2.21 -17.18
C ARG A 106 -9.78 2.08 -18.25
N SER A 107 -9.38 1.82 -19.48
CA SER A 107 -10.29 1.66 -20.61
C SER A 107 -9.63 0.87 -21.73
N LEU A 108 -10.47 0.23 -22.54
CA LEU A 108 -10.12 -0.31 -23.84
C LEU A 108 -11.12 0.22 -24.86
N THR A 109 -10.65 0.95 -25.86
CA THR A 109 -11.47 1.45 -26.95
C THR A 109 -11.09 0.77 -28.25
N VAL A 110 -12.10 0.39 -29.03
CA VAL A 110 -11.93 -0.27 -30.33
C VAL A 110 -12.35 0.71 -31.42
N THR A 111 -11.47 0.94 -32.39
CA THR A 111 -11.73 1.81 -33.54
C THR A 111 -11.47 1.04 -34.82
N ALA A 112 -12.45 1.03 -35.73
CA ALA A 112 -12.29 0.38 -37.02
C ALA A 112 -11.14 1.00 -37.83
N LEU A 113 -10.30 0.15 -38.39
CA LEU A 113 -9.28 0.50 -39.37
C LEU A 113 -9.66 -0.10 -40.75
N PRO A 114 -9.01 0.37 -41.83
CA PRO A 114 -9.14 -0.28 -43.14
C PRO A 114 -8.73 -1.75 -43.11
N SER A 115 -9.10 -2.50 -44.16
CA SER A 115 -8.61 -3.86 -44.40
C SER A 115 -9.00 -4.90 -43.34
N GLY A 116 -10.14 -4.72 -42.67
CA GLY A 116 -10.66 -5.70 -41.71
C GLY A 116 -9.83 -5.80 -40.43
N GLN A 117 -9.17 -4.71 -40.04
CA GLN A 117 -8.44 -4.57 -38.79
C GLN A 117 -9.13 -3.55 -37.89
N ASP A 118 -8.87 -3.63 -36.58
CA ASP A 118 -9.24 -2.61 -35.61
C ASP A 118 -8.01 -2.16 -34.81
N ALA A 119 -8.04 -0.90 -34.38
CA ALA A 119 -7.14 -0.36 -33.36
C ALA A 119 -7.76 -0.59 -31.98
N TYR A 120 -6.99 -1.19 -31.08
CA TYR A 120 -7.37 -1.46 -29.70
C TYR A 120 -6.51 -0.58 -28.79
N ASP A 121 -7.07 0.57 -28.43
CA ASP A 121 -6.41 1.58 -27.61
C ASP A 121 -6.65 1.28 -26.13
N ALA A 122 -5.64 0.74 -25.45
CA ALA A 122 -5.64 0.49 -24.02
C ALA A 122 -5.09 1.71 -23.27
N VAL A 123 -5.81 2.17 -22.25
CA VAL A 123 -5.35 3.19 -21.31
C VAL A 123 -4.96 2.51 -20.01
N ILE A 124 -3.66 2.50 -19.72
CA ILE A 124 -3.11 1.95 -18.49
C ILE A 124 -2.97 3.07 -17.49
N GLY A 125 -3.56 2.90 -16.31
CA GLY A 125 -3.43 3.83 -15.20
C GLY A 125 -2.46 3.32 -14.16
N ASN A 126 -1.98 4.24 -13.33
CA ASN A 126 -1.38 3.95 -12.05
C ASN A 126 -2.06 4.84 -10.99
N ARG A 127 -2.82 4.25 -10.08
CA ARG A 127 -3.41 4.96 -8.93
C ARG A 127 -2.48 4.98 -7.72
N GLY A 128 -1.33 4.34 -7.77
CA GLY A 128 -0.34 4.30 -6.70
C GLY A 128 0.40 5.63 -6.53
N GLN A 129 1.25 5.68 -5.50
CA GLN A 129 2.08 6.85 -5.19
C GLN A 129 3.49 6.78 -5.78
N SER A 130 3.89 5.63 -6.28
CA SER A 130 5.15 5.45 -7.01
C SER A 130 4.88 5.12 -8.47
N GLY A 131 5.81 5.51 -9.34
CA GLY A 131 5.80 5.06 -10.74
C GLY A 131 6.11 3.57 -10.85
N ALA A 132 5.74 2.98 -11.97
CA ALA A 132 6.06 1.60 -12.34
C ALA A 132 6.59 1.58 -13.78
N GLY A 133 7.50 0.67 -14.11
CA GLY A 133 8.06 0.61 -15.46
C GLY A 133 9.41 -0.11 -15.50
N PRO A 134 9.70 -0.86 -16.58
CA PRO A 134 8.81 -1.23 -17.69
C PRO A 134 7.66 -2.16 -17.26
N VAL A 135 6.50 -2.05 -17.89
CA VAL A 135 5.33 -2.91 -17.60
C VAL A 135 4.80 -3.58 -18.86
N GLU A 136 4.48 -4.87 -18.76
CA GLU A 136 3.86 -5.65 -19.82
C GLU A 136 2.36 -5.34 -19.92
N VAL A 137 1.82 -5.29 -21.13
CA VAL A 137 0.40 -5.15 -21.42
C VAL A 137 0.01 -6.22 -22.45
N ASP A 138 -0.91 -7.09 -22.07
CA ASP A 138 -1.45 -8.15 -22.92
C ASP A 138 -2.84 -7.79 -23.45
N LEU A 139 -3.11 -8.12 -24.71
CA LEU A 139 -4.43 -8.14 -25.31
C LEU A 139 -4.79 -9.57 -25.75
N ALA A 140 -5.93 -10.05 -25.30
CA ALA A 140 -6.52 -11.34 -25.68
C ALA A 140 -7.95 -11.17 -26.21
N GLY A 141 -8.39 -12.08 -27.09
CA GLY A 141 -9.74 -12.12 -27.64
C GLY A 141 -9.93 -11.41 -28.99
N ALA A 142 -8.90 -10.70 -29.47
CA ALA A 142 -8.87 -10.05 -30.79
C ALA A 142 -8.14 -10.86 -31.88
N GLY A 143 -7.88 -12.16 -31.62
CA GLY A 143 -7.00 -13.01 -32.43
C GLY A 143 -5.94 -13.71 -31.55
N PRO A 144 -4.74 -14.03 -32.08
CA PRO A 144 -3.61 -14.46 -31.27
C PRO A 144 -3.33 -13.44 -30.16
N GLN A 145 -2.91 -13.92 -28.98
CA GLN A 145 -2.54 -13.03 -27.88
C GLN A 145 -1.38 -12.13 -28.31
N GLN A 146 -1.52 -10.83 -28.05
CA GLN A 146 -0.48 -9.84 -28.28
C GLN A 146 0.01 -9.31 -26.94
N ALA A 147 1.32 -9.13 -26.80
CA ALA A 147 1.94 -8.51 -25.65
C ALA A 147 2.79 -7.33 -26.11
N ALA A 148 2.83 -6.28 -25.29
CA ALA A 148 3.64 -5.11 -25.53
C ALA A 148 4.18 -4.54 -24.21
N THR A 149 5.26 -3.78 -24.30
CA THR A 149 5.86 -3.13 -23.14
C THR A 149 5.55 -1.64 -23.15
N VAL A 150 4.98 -1.13 -22.06
CA VAL A 150 4.90 0.30 -21.77
C VAL A 150 6.11 0.68 -20.92
N PRO A 151 6.97 1.63 -21.35
CA PRO A 151 8.22 1.93 -20.66
C PRO A 151 8.04 2.37 -19.21
N SER A 152 7.02 3.17 -18.93
CA SER A 152 6.66 3.56 -17.58
C SER A 152 5.23 4.10 -17.48
N VAL A 153 4.67 4.00 -16.29
CA VAL A 153 3.42 4.65 -15.87
C VAL A 153 3.71 5.38 -14.55
N ALA A 154 3.87 6.69 -14.64
CA ALA A 154 4.16 7.53 -13.48
C ALA A 154 3.05 7.43 -12.41
N ALA A 155 3.39 7.76 -11.16
CA ALA A 155 2.43 7.82 -10.07
C ALA A 155 1.22 8.70 -10.45
N ARG A 156 0.02 8.28 -10.06
CA ARG A 156 -1.24 9.00 -10.31
C ARG A 156 -1.51 9.37 -11.78
N SER A 157 -0.87 8.71 -12.72
CA SER A 157 -0.89 9.08 -14.15
C SER A 157 -1.44 7.95 -15.02
N THR A 158 -1.43 8.16 -16.34
CA THR A 158 -1.83 7.17 -17.35
C THR A 158 -0.83 7.11 -18.48
N ALA A 159 -0.66 5.92 -19.06
CA ALA A 159 -0.01 5.68 -20.33
C ALA A 159 -0.99 5.04 -21.31
N ARG A 160 -0.71 5.13 -22.60
CA ARG A 160 -1.52 4.53 -23.66
C ARG A 160 -0.69 3.54 -24.45
N HIS A 161 -1.30 2.43 -24.82
CA HIS A 161 -0.75 1.51 -25.80
C HIS A 161 -1.82 1.15 -26.82
N ARG A 162 -1.41 1.08 -28.09
CA ARG A 162 -2.30 0.71 -29.20
C ARG A 162 -1.86 -0.63 -29.76
N PHE A 163 -2.76 -1.59 -29.72
CA PHE A 163 -2.62 -2.81 -30.51
C PHE A 163 -3.34 -2.65 -31.84
N VAL A 164 -2.86 -3.36 -32.86
CA VAL A 164 -3.56 -3.53 -34.14
C VAL A 164 -3.77 -5.02 -34.34
N ALA A 165 -5.03 -5.40 -34.53
CA ALA A 165 -5.42 -6.81 -34.68
C ALA A 165 -6.57 -6.93 -35.69
N PRO A 166 -6.97 -8.15 -36.09
CA PRO A 166 -8.20 -8.36 -36.84
C PRO A 166 -9.40 -7.62 -36.24
N ALA A 167 -10.38 -7.29 -37.08
CA ALA A 167 -11.58 -6.60 -36.66
C ALA A 167 -12.32 -7.35 -35.54
N CYS A 168 -12.80 -6.60 -34.56
CA CYS A 168 -13.49 -7.08 -33.39
C CYS A 168 -14.79 -7.76 -33.83
N THR A 169 -14.92 -9.06 -33.56
CA THR A 169 -16.16 -9.77 -33.88
C THR A 169 -17.25 -9.33 -32.91
N PRO A 170 -18.42 -8.84 -33.37
CA PRO A 170 -19.51 -8.41 -32.49
C PRO A 170 -19.86 -9.46 -31.42
N GLY A 171 -19.94 -9.05 -30.16
CA GLY A 171 -20.21 -9.97 -29.05
C GLY A 171 -19.00 -10.78 -28.57
N ALA A 172 -17.84 -10.72 -29.23
CA ALA A 172 -16.62 -11.36 -28.74
C ALA A 172 -16.11 -10.66 -27.47
N VAL A 173 -15.49 -11.44 -26.60
CA VAL A 173 -14.93 -10.97 -25.34
C VAL A 173 -13.47 -10.60 -25.54
N LEU A 174 -13.12 -9.37 -25.20
CA LEU A 174 -11.75 -8.87 -25.16
C LEU A 174 -11.28 -8.78 -23.71
N THR A 175 -10.02 -9.13 -23.47
CA THR A 175 -9.38 -8.89 -22.16
C THR A 175 -8.05 -8.21 -22.36
N VAL A 176 -7.85 -7.10 -21.66
CA VAL A 176 -6.53 -6.47 -21.51
C VAL A 176 -6.04 -6.70 -20.10
N THR A 177 -4.78 -7.09 -19.97
CA THR A 177 -4.13 -7.28 -18.66
C THR A 177 -2.84 -6.50 -18.61
N VAL A 178 -2.61 -5.72 -17.55
CA VAL A 178 -1.31 -5.08 -17.27
C VAL A 178 -0.55 -5.92 -16.25
N ASP A 179 0.76 -6.07 -16.46
CA ASP A 179 1.69 -6.81 -15.61
C ASP A 179 1.18 -8.23 -15.26
N ARG A 180 0.78 -9.00 -16.28
CA ARG A 180 0.27 -10.37 -16.12
C ARG A 180 1.27 -11.27 -15.38
N SER A 181 2.57 -11.05 -15.60
CA SER A 181 3.68 -11.76 -14.98
C SER A 181 4.00 -11.30 -13.54
N ARG A 182 3.34 -10.25 -13.04
CA ARG A 182 3.49 -9.69 -11.68
C ARG A 182 4.93 -9.32 -11.36
N THR A 183 5.57 -8.63 -12.29
CA THR A 183 6.94 -8.14 -12.16
C THR A 183 7.03 -6.87 -11.32
N VAL A 184 5.92 -6.15 -11.16
CA VAL A 184 5.79 -4.98 -10.29
C VAL A 184 5.13 -5.41 -8.97
N ASP A 185 5.71 -5.02 -7.83
CA ASP A 185 5.02 -5.14 -6.53
C ASP A 185 3.96 -4.05 -6.42
N GLU A 186 2.71 -4.46 -6.56
CA GLU A 186 1.55 -3.59 -6.61
C GLU A 186 0.69 -3.68 -5.35
N TYR A 187 -0.06 -2.61 -5.10
CA TYR A 187 -1.04 -2.59 -4.03
C TYR A 187 -2.18 -3.59 -4.25
N ASN A 188 -2.71 -3.65 -5.47
CA ASN A 188 -3.88 -4.47 -5.78
C ASN A 188 -3.85 -5.02 -7.22
N PHE A 189 -3.49 -6.30 -7.35
CA PHE A 189 -3.48 -6.98 -8.65
C PHE A 189 -4.88 -7.23 -9.25
N ALA A 190 -5.97 -7.04 -8.49
CA ALA A 190 -7.32 -7.32 -8.99
C ALA A 190 -7.81 -6.30 -10.03
N ASN A 191 -7.23 -5.10 -10.07
CA ASN A 191 -7.56 -4.08 -11.08
C ASN A 191 -6.68 -4.14 -12.34
N ASN A 192 -5.77 -5.09 -12.42
CA ASN A 192 -4.85 -5.22 -13.54
C ASN A 192 -5.52 -5.73 -14.82
N SER A 193 -6.78 -6.15 -14.76
CA SER A 193 -7.48 -6.69 -15.92
C SER A 193 -8.79 -5.97 -16.16
N LEU A 194 -9.07 -5.69 -17.43
CA LEU A 194 -10.35 -5.20 -17.92
C LEU A 194 -10.85 -6.13 -19.02
N THR A 195 -12.05 -6.66 -18.83
CA THR A 195 -12.77 -7.44 -19.83
C THR A 195 -13.91 -6.60 -20.39
N ILE A 196 -14.00 -6.49 -21.71
CA ILE A 196 -15.12 -5.86 -22.40
C ILE A 196 -15.66 -6.77 -23.49
N THR A 197 -16.80 -6.41 -24.05
CA THR A 197 -17.38 -7.07 -25.22
C THR A 197 -17.23 -6.15 -26.43
N CYS A 198 -16.84 -6.70 -27.58
CA CYS A 198 -16.88 -5.98 -28.85
C CYS A 198 -18.27 -5.37 -29.08
N PRO A 199 -18.37 -4.09 -29.48
CA PRO A 199 -19.65 -3.46 -29.73
C PRO A 199 -20.41 -4.18 -30.85
N ALA A 200 -21.74 -4.22 -30.75
CA ALA A 200 -22.56 -4.66 -31.86
C ALA A 200 -22.37 -3.69 -33.03
N SER A 201 -22.24 -4.21 -34.25
CA SER A 201 -22.13 -3.42 -35.48
C SER A 201 -23.36 -2.52 -35.62
N GLY A 202 -23.29 -1.25 -35.20
CA GLY A 202 -24.39 -0.29 -35.37
C GLY A 202 -24.67 0.73 -34.26
N GLY A 203 -23.85 0.85 -33.21
CA GLY A 203 -24.07 1.84 -32.15
C GLY A 203 -23.08 3.00 -32.17
N SER A 204 -23.35 4.07 -32.93
CA SER A 204 -22.72 5.37 -32.72
C SER A 204 -23.02 5.84 -31.29
N GLN A 205 -22.07 5.69 -30.36
CA GLN A 205 -22.15 6.37 -29.07
C GLN A 205 -21.80 7.84 -29.28
N GLY A 206 -22.81 8.64 -29.59
CA GLY A 206 -22.74 10.08 -29.47
C GLY A 206 -22.33 10.46 -28.05
N SER A 207 -21.26 11.24 -27.95
CA SER A 207 -20.84 11.95 -26.75
C SER A 207 -22.05 12.61 -26.07
N ARG A 208 -22.42 12.17 -24.86
CA ARG A 208 -23.24 13.00 -23.97
C ARG A 208 -22.34 14.12 -23.44
N PRO A 209 -22.64 15.40 -23.70
CA PRO A 209 -21.95 16.50 -23.03
C PRO A 209 -22.30 16.48 -21.54
N LEU A 210 -21.27 16.59 -20.69
CA LEU A 210 -21.44 16.86 -19.27
C LEU A 210 -22.17 18.20 -19.11
N HIS A 211 -23.27 18.19 -18.35
CA HIS A 211 -23.87 19.41 -17.83
C HIS A 211 -22.86 20.11 -16.89
N SER A 212 -22.45 21.32 -17.28
CA SER A 212 -21.85 22.29 -16.37
C SER A 212 -22.87 22.64 -15.29
N ILE A 213 -22.55 22.34 -14.03
CA ILE A 213 -23.18 22.94 -12.87
C ILE A 213 -22.31 24.13 -12.50
N THR A 214 -22.86 25.33 -12.68
CA THR A 214 -22.34 26.59 -12.18
C THR A 214 -22.48 26.62 -10.65
N GLN A 215 -21.40 26.94 -9.95
CA GLN A 215 -21.39 27.71 -8.71
C GLN A 215 -20.31 28.79 -8.84
#